data_AF-A0A4Q7AL89-F1
#
_entry.id   AF-A0A4Q7AL89-F1
#
_cell.length_a   1.000
_cell.length_b   1.000
_cell.length_c   1.000
_cell.angle_alpha   90.00
_cell.angle_beta   90.00
_cell.angle_gamma   90.00
#
_symmetry.space_group_name_H-M   'P 1'
#
loop_
_entity.id
_entity.type
_entity.pdbx_description
1 polymer ?
#
loop_
_entity_poly.entity_id
_entity_poly.type
_entity_poly.pdbx_seq_one_letter_code
_entity_poly.pdbx_strand_id
1 'polypeptide(L)'
;MNEVKIITMTEGELETLLDRVCRKAIMDAFAQKDDELLNIDQLCKKIPGLTRHLFKKLIDETKLKNIRGKYSFNEVKAALQSH
;
A
#
# COMPACT_ATOMS: atom_id res chain seq x y z
N MET A 1 -17.34 -14.78 -21.86
CA MET A 1 -16.57 -16.03 -21.99
C MET A 1 -15.11 -15.61 -21.92
N ASN A 2 -14.36 -15.95 -20.87
CA ASN A 2 -12.95 -15.60 -20.80
C ASN A 2 -12.19 -16.48 -21.80
N GLU A 3 -11.49 -15.84 -22.73
CA GLU A 3 -10.67 -16.49 -23.73
C GLU A 3 -9.47 -17.15 -23.02
N VAL A 4 -9.37 -18.48 -23.08
CA VAL A 4 -8.25 -19.21 -22.49
C VAL A 4 -7.08 -19.19 -23.48
N LYS A 5 -5.99 -18.51 -23.12
CA LYS A 5 -4.73 -18.54 -23.86
C LYS A 5 -3.78 -19.58 -23.27
N ILE A 6 -3.27 -20.46 -24.12
CA ILE A 6 -2.20 -21.39 -23.76
C ILE A 6 -0.86 -20.69 -24.02
N ILE A 7 0.00 -20.68 -23.00
CA ILE A 7 1.35 -20.13 -23.08
C ILE A 7 2.31 -21.29 -22.82
N THR A 8 3.22 -21.54 -23.75
CA THR A 8 4.31 -22.50 -23.59
C THR A 8 5.55 -21.77 -23.08
N MET A 9 6.19 -22.33 -22.06
CA MET A 9 7.45 -21.84 -21.48
C MET A 9 8.32 -23.03 -21.08
N THR A 10 9.63 -22.80 -20.99
CA THR A 10 10.60 -23.78 -20.49
C THR A 10 10.53 -23.90 -18.97
N GLU A 11 11.09 -24.98 -18.42
CA GLU A 11 11.12 -25.21 -16.97
C GLU A 11 11.83 -24.08 -16.21
N GLY A 12 12.98 -23.61 -16.69
CA GLY A 12 13.71 -22.49 -16.07
C GLY A 12 12.98 -21.14 -16.14
N GLU A 13 12.21 -20.90 -17.21
CA GLU A 13 11.34 -19.72 -17.30
C GLU A 13 10.19 -19.79 -16.30
N LEU A 14 9.61 -20.97 -16.09
CA LEU A 14 8.58 -21.20 -15.10
C LEU A 14 9.12 -20.99 -13.68
N GLU A 15 10.29 -21.56 -13.35
CA GLU A 15 10.94 -21.36 -12.05
C GLU A 15 11.20 -19.87 -11.76
N THR A 16 11.74 -19.15 -12.75
CA THR A 16 12.00 -17.71 -12.64
C THR A 16 10.71 -16.92 -12.45
N LEU A 17 9.65 -17.27 -13.18
CA LEU A 17 8.35 -16.62 -13.04
C LEU A 17 7.77 -16.84 -11.64
N LEU A 18 7.82 -18.08 -11.13
CA LEU A 18 7.33 -18.43 -9.81
C LEU A 18 8.11 -17.70 -8.72
N ASP A 19 9.44 -17.71 -8.76
CA ASP A 19 10.28 -17.02 -7.78
C ASP A 19 9.97 -15.52 -7.74
N ARG A 20 9.86 -14.88 -8.92
CA ARG A 20 9.52 -13.46 -9.01
C ARG A 20 8.14 -13.14 -8.43
N VAL A 21 7.12 -13.92 -8.78
CA VAL A 21 5.74 -13.69 -8.31
C VAL A 21 5.63 -13.95 -6.81
N CYS A 22 6.23 -15.04 -6.32
CA CYS A 22 6.24 -15.37 -4.90
C CYS A 22 6.99 -14.33 -4.06
N ARG A 23 8.19 -13.89 -4.49
CA ARG A 23 8.90 -12.82 -3.80
C ARG A 23 8.10 -11.53 -3.77
N LYS A 24 7.47 -11.15 -4.89
CA LYS A 24 6.61 -9.97 -4.93
C LYS A 24 5.45 -10.10 -3.95
N ALA A 25 4.72 -11.20 -3.97
CA ALA A 25 3.59 -11.43 -3.06
C ALA A 25 4.02 -11.40 -1.59
N ILE A 26 5.18 -11.98 -1.28
CA ILE A 26 5.78 -11.94 0.06
C ILE A 26 6.13 -10.52 0.44
N MET A 27 6.85 -9.78 -0.42
CA MET A 27 7.21 -8.39 -0.15
C MET A 27 5.99 -7.49 0.00
N ASP A 28 4.96 -7.65 -0.83
CA ASP A 28 3.70 -6.92 -0.72
C ASP A 28 2.99 -7.22 0.61
N ALA A 29 3.02 -8.49 1.06
CA ALA A 29 2.46 -8.89 2.35
C ALA A 29 3.28 -8.36 3.55
N PHE A 30 4.60 -8.26 3.42
CA PHE A 30 5.49 -7.72 4.46
C PHE A 30 5.51 -6.18 4.49
N ALA A 31 5.30 -5.50 3.37
CA ALA A 31 5.18 -4.05 3.30
C ALA A 31 4.03 -3.51 4.19
N GLN A 32 3.03 -4.34 4.48
CA GLN A 32 1.94 -4.02 5.40
C GLN A 32 2.27 -4.34 6.87
N LYS A 33 3.27 -5.18 7.17
CA LYS A 33 3.60 -5.57 8.55
C LYS A 33 4.38 -4.51 9.32
N ASP A 34 5.16 -3.69 8.62
CA ASP A 34 5.93 -2.58 9.23
C ASP A 34 5.17 -1.25 9.22
N ASP A 35 3.89 -1.29 8.85
CA ASP A 35 3.07 -0.08 8.78
C ASP A 35 2.64 0.39 10.17
N GLU A 36 3.11 1.58 10.53
CA GLU A 36 2.88 2.15 11.84
C GLU A 36 1.49 2.79 11.89
N LEU A 37 0.65 2.28 12.79
CA LEU A 37 -0.65 2.90 13.07
C LEU A 37 -0.48 4.08 14.02
N LEU A 38 -0.69 5.27 13.48
CA LEU A 38 -0.46 6.55 14.15
C LEU A 38 -1.75 7.36 14.25
N ASN A 39 -1.86 8.15 15.32
CA ASN A 39 -2.93 9.15 15.39
C ASN A 39 -2.58 10.37 14.51
N ILE A 40 -3.57 11.24 14.28
CA ILE A 40 -3.44 12.41 13.40
C ILE A 40 -2.27 13.31 13.82
N ASP A 41 -2.06 13.50 15.13
CA ASP A 41 -1.00 14.38 15.64
C ASP A 41 0.40 13.80 15.40
N GLN A 42 0.55 12.49 15.53
CA GLN A 42 1.77 11.79 15.21
C GLN A 42 2.06 11.82 13.70
N LEU A 43 1.02 11.67 12.87
CA LEU A 43 1.13 11.78 11.42
C LEU A 43 1.57 13.17 10.98
N CYS A 44 0.92 14.22 11.49
CA CYS A 44 1.29 15.61 11.19
C CYS A 44 2.73 15.95 11.64
N LYS A 45 3.26 15.29 12.68
CA LYS A 45 4.65 15.46 13.11
C LYS A 45 5.64 14.69 12.22
N LYS A 46 5.28 13.50 11.74
CA LYS A 46 6.18 12.63 10.97
C LYS A 46 6.14 12.88 9.46
N ILE A 47 5.04 13.38 8.91
CA ILE A 47 4.88 13.67 7.48
C ILE A 47 5.02 15.17 7.25
N PRO A 48 6.16 15.66 6.72
CA PRO A 48 6.35 17.06 6.41
C PRO A 48 5.27 17.57 5.45
N GLY A 49 4.68 18.73 5.74
CA GLY A 49 3.62 19.32 4.93
C GLY A 49 2.20 18.78 5.22
N LEU A 50 2.06 17.73 6.04
CA LEU A 50 0.75 17.25 6.46
C LEU A 50 0.21 18.08 7.64
N THR A 51 -0.76 18.94 7.37
CA THR A 51 -1.53 19.63 8.42
C THR A 51 -2.83 18.90 8.74
N ARG A 52 -3.42 19.14 9.92
CA ARG A 52 -4.73 18.56 10.29
C ARG A 52 -5.83 18.89 9.26
N HIS A 53 -5.81 20.10 8.70
CA HIS A 53 -6.76 20.52 7.68
C HIS A 53 -6.58 19.73 6.38
N LEU A 54 -5.33 19.59 5.93
CA LEU A 54 -5.00 18.82 4.74
C LEU A 54 -5.38 17.35 4.92
N PHE A 55 -5.09 16.77 6.10
CA PHE A 55 -5.46 15.41 6.45
C PHE A 55 -6.97 15.18 6.41
N LYS A 56 -7.77 16.13 6.92
CA LYS A 56 -9.24 16.03 6.88
C LYS A 56 -9.74 15.97 5.43
N LYS A 57 -9.23 16.85 4.56
CA LYS A 57 -9.54 16.84 3.13
C LYS A 57 -9.13 15.50 2.49
N LEU A 58 -7.95 15.01 2.84
CA LEU A 58 -7.43 13.73 2.34
C LEU A 58 -8.34 12.55 2.70
N ILE A 59 -8.85 12.49 3.94
CA ILE A 59 -9.77 11.44 4.36
C ILE A 59 -11.07 11.48 3.55
N ASP A 60 -11.61 12.68 3.33
CA ASP A 60 -12.85 12.87 2.59
C ASP A 60 -12.70 12.40 1.13
N GLU A 61 -11.51 12.59 0.54
CA GLU A 61 -11.18 12.22 -0.84
C GLU A 61 -10.80 10.74 -1.01
N THR A 62 -10.03 10.17 -0.08
CA THR A 62 -9.37 8.85 -0.25
C THR A 62 -9.94 7.72 0.60
N LYS A 63 -10.91 8.01 1.48
CA LYS A 63 -11.58 7.02 2.37
C LYS A 63 -10.61 6.16 3.18
N LEU A 64 -9.54 6.77 3.71
CA LEU A 64 -8.55 6.09 4.55
C LEU A 64 -9.20 5.35 5.72
N LYS A 65 -8.75 4.12 5.97
CA LYS A 65 -9.32 3.27 7.01
C LYS A 65 -8.86 3.73 8.39
N ASN A 66 -9.81 3.99 9.28
CA ASN A 66 -9.55 4.26 10.68
C ASN A 66 -9.57 2.95 11.48
N ILE A 67 -8.49 2.68 12.22
CA ILE A 67 -8.37 1.55 13.14
C ILE A 67 -8.21 2.11 14.55
N ARG A 68 -9.32 2.18 15.31
CA ARG A 68 -9.34 2.64 16.71
C ARG A 68 -8.71 4.03 16.93
N GLY A 69 -9.03 4.98 16.05
CA GLY A 69 -8.50 6.35 16.10
C GLY A 69 -7.11 6.53 15.50
N LYS A 70 -6.58 5.49 14.84
CA LYS A 70 -5.27 5.50 14.18
C LYS A 70 -5.40 5.20 12.70
N TYR A 71 -4.41 5.64 11.94
CA TYR A 71 -4.32 5.47 10.50
C TYR A 71 -2.93 4.94 10.15
N SER A 72 -2.88 4.20 9.05
CA SER A 72 -1.64 3.75 8.42
C SER A 72 -0.77 4.94 8.03
N PHE A 73 0.49 4.95 8.48
CA PHE A 73 1.45 5.96 8.03
C PHE A 73 1.67 5.87 6.52
N ASN A 74 1.80 4.65 5.99
CA ASN A 74 2.09 4.41 4.59
C ASN A 74 0.92 4.80 3.68
N GLU A 75 -0.33 4.46 4.03
CA GLU A 75 -1.51 4.84 3.26
C GLU A 75 -1.71 6.36 3.23
N VAL A 76 -1.51 7.04 4.37
CA VAL A 76 -1.62 8.50 4.45
C VAL A 76 -0.55 9.18 3.59
N LYS A 77 0.68 8.67 3.63
CA LYS A 77 1.78 9.19 2.80
C LYS A 77 1.53 8.95 1.31
N ALA A 78 1.07 7.77 0.93
CA ALA A 78 0.75 7.44 -0.46
C ALA A 78 -0.41 8.29 -1.00
N ALA A 79 -1.45 8.49 -0.20
CA ALA A 79 -2.58 9.35 -0.53
C ALA A 79 -2.16 10.82 -0.71
N LEU A 80 -1.20 11.30 0.08
CA LEU A 80 -0.62 12.65 -0.07
C LEU A 80 0.18 12.82 -1.36
N GLN A 81 0.86 11.77 -1.82
CA GLN A 81 1.68 11.79 -3.04
C GLN A 81 0.87 11.60 -4.33
N SER A 82 -0.36 11.08 -4.21
CA SER A 82 -1.25 10.81 -5.33
C SER A 82 -2.19 11.99 -5.65
N HIS A 83 -2.09 13.07 -4.88
CA HIS A 83 -2.86 14.31 -4.99
C HIS A 83 -1.95 15.50 -5.32
#